data_AF-A0A9P9IE31-F1
#
_entry.id   AF-A0A9P9IE31-F1
#
_cell.length_a   1.000
_cell.length_b   1.000
_cell.length_c   1.000
_cell.angle_alpha   90.00
_cell.angle_beta   90.00
_cell.angle_gamma   90.00
#
_symmetry.space_group_name_H-M   'P 1'
#
loop_
_entity.id
_entity.type
_entity.pdbx_description
1 polymer ?
#
loop_
_entity_poly.entity_id
_entity_poly.type
_entity_poly.pdbx_seq_one_letter_code
_entity_poly.pdbx_strand_id
1 'polypeptide(L)'
;MVYVYHLCNSILAFASCALGHHVQAWEQNTPTGSPEPLINQGISALGGLNSISAIKNVRYIGNSILRSKGLMLSISVHGLDQATIAAGRQNVTFSFEQPHVKQRIDTIAQLGATWTFSRPTLEPMDFSHLVEGGDDGFAARLRGSSLVFDPAQPEGYMDGLLASYLITEANKWDPLLIRTILTNKKATYRVGKTEAGIELPGVHDESIGLTILFHPDTKLPYIIRSYEDHPFFGPSTHDLLVYNYVEVDGVEFPRRFKTIYNNKHVIADYAADQVLSNLELEEGFFSRPGTGTVPEDSIPTRDPEYGFAEIGETASNFVWSGPYTGTFEALDASAEQPFQDVPGLWILNMVMRQAVVELEDGSVIVLDAPPHQSKLVIDWVQQRLGKNVTHVWPTHHHHDHSFGVADYAAIGAKIIVPENGAPYYARLNLTQGQILTYRRGDAMVLKDSKTQLALVDMQGTIHAEDHGYAFISSARPTTNSSTALFEADHANLATIDSADHGMLQELIDVLVRDRVTLDTYFFPVHGPDGNLADFLIPSGTKYPVYSPLDYRYNEPSY
;
A
#
# COMPACT_ATOMS: atom_id res chain seq x y z
N MET A 1 3.97 35.01 22.07
CA MET A 1 3.01 36.10 22.34
C MET A 1 1.66 35.57 21.90
N VAL A 2 0.75 35.45 22.86
CA VAL A 2 -0.55 34.78 22.73
C VAL A 2 -1.48 35.58 21.82
N TYR A 3 -2.15 34.92 20.87
CA TYR A 3 -3.42 35.41 20.34
C TYR A 3 -4.46 34.30 20.31
N VAL A 4 -5.41 34.44 21.23
CA VAL A 4 -6.69 33.73 21.33
C VAL A 4 -7.68 34.49 20.46
N TYR A 5 -8.51 33.79 19.68
CA TYR A 5 -9.84 34.26 19.33
C TYR A 5 -10.87 33.14 19.47
N HIS A 6 -11.87 33.41 20.31
CA HIS A 6 -13.06 32.58 20.52
C HIS A 6 -14.14 32.90 19.47
N LEU A 7 -14.72 31.83 18.93
CA LEU A 7 -16.11 31.57 18.49
C LEU A 7 -17.05 32.72 18.12
N CYS A 8 -17.74 32.54 16.99
CA CYS A 8 -19.19 32.66 16.96
C CYS A 8 -19.82 31.62 16.01
N ASN A 9 -20.80 30.88 16.55
CA ASN A 9 -21.55 29.81 15.91
C ASN A 9 -22.45 30.33 14.77
N SER A 10 -22.56 29.57 13.69
CA SER A 10 -23.72 29.59 12.79
C SER A 10 -23.94 28.17 12.26
N ILE A 11 -25.02 27.57 12.75
CA ILE A 11 -25.49 26.22 12.45
C ILE A 11 -25.94 26.18 10.99
N LEU A 12 -25.26 25.38 10.17
CA LEU A 12 -25.79 24.86 8.91
C LEU A 12 -25.55 23.35 8.93
N ALA A 13 -26.58 22.64 9.35
CA ALA A 13 -26.67 21.20 9.28
C ALA A 13 -26.74 20.78 7.81
N PHE A 14 -25.59 20.47 7.22
CA PHE A 14 -25.54 19.52 6.11
C PHE A 14 -25.15 18.18 6.69
N ALA A 15 -25.97 17.18 6.37
CA ALA A 15 -25.76 15.81 6.76
C ALA A 15 -24.40 15.34 6.26
N SER A 16 -23.42 15.34 7.16
CA SER A 16 -22.26 14.47 7.09
C SER A 16 -22.80 13.05 7.14
N CYS A 17 -23.12 12.49 5.96
CA CYS A 17 -23.08 11.06 5.77
C CYS A 17 -21.65 10.66 6.10
N ALA A 18 -21.46 10.16 7.32
CA ALA A 18 -20.28 9.44 7.71
C ALA A 18 -20.17 8.24 6.76
N LEU A 19 -19.46 8.42 5.66
CA LEU A 19 -18.82 7.34 4.92
C LEU A 19 -17.60 6.92 5.75
N GLY A 20 -17.84 6.52 7.00
CA GLY A 20 -16.95 5.58 7.63
C GLY A 20 -17.07 4.32 6.80
N HIS A 21 -15.95 3.78 6.33
CA HIS A 21 -15.89 2.39 5.93
C HIS A 21 -16.42 1.58 7.12
N HIS A 22 -17.72 1.27 7.07
CA HIS A 22 -18.28 0.27 7.93
C HIS A 22 -17.50 -0.98 7.58
N VAL A 23 -16.62 -1.40 8.48
CA VAL A 23 -16.20 -2.79 8.58
C VAL A 23 -17.51 -3.56 8.61
N GLN A 24 -17.98 -4.03 7.46
CA GLN A 24 -19.10 -4.95 7.40
C GLN A 24 -18.65 -6.07 8.32
N ALA A 25 -19.37 -6.24 9.42
CA ALA A 25 -19.14 -7.34 10.33
C ALA A 25 -19.14 -8.59 9.47
N TRP A 26 -17.97 -9.17 9.26
CA TRP A 26 -17.80 -10.43 8.56
C TRP A 26 -18.89 -11.35 9.06
N GLU A 27 -19.69 -11.93 8.14
CA GLU A 27 -20.81 -12.80 8.48
C GLU A 27 -20.33 -13.76 9.57
N GLN A 28 -20.76 -13.45 10.80
CA GLN A 28 -20.36 -14.18 11.98
C GLN A 28 -21.13 -15.49 11.90
N ASN A 29 -20.59 -16.44 11.16
CA ASN A 29 -20.83 -17.83 11.51
C ASN A 29 -20.43 -17.90 12.98
N THR A 30 -21.46 -18.04 13.81
CA THR A 30 -21.34 -18.19 15.25
C THR A 30 -21.60 -19.67 15.46
N PRO A 31 -20.59 -20.54 15.34
CA PRO A 31 -20.81 -21.93 15.68
C PRO A 31 -21.03 -21.98 17.20
N THR A 32 -22.05 -22.73 17.61
CA THR A 32 -22.47 -22.93 19.00
C THR A 32 -21.51 -23.87 19.75
N GLY A 33 -20.23 -23.50 19.84
CA GLY A 33 -19.18 -24.28 20.51
C GLY A 33 -18.53 -23.53 21.68
N SER A 34 -18.12 -24.25 22.71
CA SER A 34 -17.22 -23.68 23.73
C SER A 34 -15.80 -23.58 23.16
N PRO A 35 -15.10 -22.44 23.31
CA PRO A 35 -13.70 -22.29 22.91
C PRO A 35 -12.72 -23.00 23.87
N GLU A 36 -13.14 -23.27 25.12
CA GLU A 36 -12.26 -23.81 26.16
C GLU A 36 -11.61 -25.16 25.80
N PRO A 37 -12.31 -26.14 25.21
CA PRO A 37 -11.68 -27.40 24.82
C PRO A 37 -10.57 -27.21 23.78
N LEU A 38 -10.74 -26.30 22.82
CA LEU A 38 -9.70 -26.00 21.82
C LEU A 38 -8.51 -25.31 22.46
N ILE A 39 -8.73 -24.33 23.33
CA ILE A 39 -7.66 -23.63 24.05
C ILE A 39 -6.85 -24.64 24.87
N ASN A 40 -7.52 -25.50 25.64
CA ASN A 40 -6.87 -26.51 26.47
C ASN A 40 -6.10 -27.54 25.65
N GLN A 41 -6.65 -27.98 24.51
CA GLN A 41 -5.96 -28.89 23.58
C GLN A 41 -4.73 -28.23 22.98
N GLY A 42 -4.83 -26.98 22.50
CA GLY A 42 -3.71 -26.23 21.94
C GLY A 42 -2.60 -25.97 22.97
N ILE A 43 -2.95 -25.59 24.20
CA ILE A 43 -1.99 -25.44 25.30
C ILE A 43 -1.29 -26.75 25.61
N SER A 44 -2.05 -27.85 25.67
CA SER A 44 -1.48 -29.18 25.93
C SER A 44 -0.53 -29.61 24.81
N ALA A 45 -0.92 -29.38 23.55
CA ALA A 45 -0.11 -29.71 22.38
C ALA A 45 1.17 -28.87 22.29
N LEU A 46 1.13 -27.61 22.73
CA LEU A 46 2.31 -26.75 22.79
C LEU A 46 3.31 -27.15 23.89
N GLY A 47 2.99 -28.08 24.79
CA GLY A 47 3.87 -28.48 25.90
C GLY A 47 3.29 -28.27 27.31
N GLY A 48 2.05 -27.76 27.39
CA GLY A 48 1.32 -27.54 28.64
C GLY A 48 1.59 -26.18 29.29
N LEU A 49 0.64 -25.73 30.12
CA LEU A 49 0.65 -24.37 30.69
C LEU A 49 1.89 -24.10 31.56
N ASN A 50 2.38 -25.10 32.30
CA ASN A 50 3.55 -24.94 33.16
C ASN A 50 4.81 -24.66 32.34
N SER A 51 5.06 -25.43 31.27
CA SER A 51 6.22 -25.26 30.39
C SER A 51 6.16 -23.91 29.67
N ILE A 52 5.01 -23.60 29.08
CA ILE A 52 4.76 -22.31 28.40
C ILE A 52 4.93 -21.11 29.34
N SER A 53 4.51 -21.23 30.60
CA SER A 53 4.64 -20.16 31.61
C SER A 53 6.07 -20.02 32.14
N ALA A 54 6.93 -21.04 31.98
CA ALA A 54 8.33 -20.98 32.36
C ALA A 54 9.20 -20.24 31.33
N ILE A 55 8.69 -20.04 30.11
CA ILE A 55 9.41 -19.34 29.03
C ILE A 55 9.44 -17.83 29.32
N LYS A 56 10.66 -17.28 29.48
CA LYS A 56 10.93 -15.86 29.72
C LYS A 56 11.15 -15.07 28.44
N ASN A 57 11.80 -15.68 27.46
CA ASN A 57 12.04 -15.10 26.15
C ASN A 57 12.22 -16.22 25.11
N VAL A 58 12.00 -15.87 23.85
CA VAL A 58 12.22 -16.76 22.69
C VAL A 58 12.90 -15.97 21.59
N ARG A 59 13.88 -16.58 20.92
CA ARG A 59 14.54 -16.04 19.75
C ARG A 59 14.46 -17.01 18.58
N TYR A 60 13.86 -16.55 17.49
CA TYR A 60 13.95 -17.14 16.17
C TYR A 60 15.17 -16.56 15.46
N ILE A 61 16.06 -17.42 14.99
CA ILE A 61 17.21 -17.03 14.17
C ILE A 61 16.98 -17.58 12.76
N GLY A 62 16.77 -16.71 11.78
CA GLY A 62 16.52 -17.10 10.39
C GLY A 62 17.54 -16.50 9.44
N ASN A 63 18.43 -17.34 8.91
CA ASN A 63 19.47 -17.00 7.95
C ASN A 63 19.21 -17.62 6.56
N SER A 64 18.32 -18.60 6.44
CA SER A 64 18.09 -19.33 5.19
C SER A 64 17.00 -18.75 4.29
N ILE A 65 15.87 -18.33 4.86
CA ILE A 65 14.70 -17.87 4.10
C ILE A 65 14.12 -16.62 4.76
N LEU A 66 14.21 -15.51 4.02
CA LEU A 66 13.37 -14.31 4.18
C LEU A 66 13.10 -13.78 2.77
N ARG A 67 11.84 -13.80 2.36
CA ARG A 67 11.39 -13.29 1.06
C ARG A 67 10.01 -12.68 1.20
N SER A 68 9.73 -11.63 0.44
CA SER A 68 8.40 -11.03 0.39
C SER A 68 8.08 -10.48 -0.99
N LYS A 69 6.79 -10.28 -1.24
CA LYS A 69 6.21 -9.72 -2.45
C LYS A 69 5.15 -8.70 -2.06
N GLY A 70 5.05 -7.62 -2.82
CA GLY A 70 4.04 -6.58 -2.63
C GLY A 70 2.83 -6.81 -3.52
N LEU A 71 1.62 -6.69 -2.95
CA LEU A 71 0.39 -6.55 -3.75
C LEU A 71 0.36 -5.20 -4.48
N MET A 72 0.83 -4.15 -3.79
CA MET A 72 0.88 -2.77 -4.27
C MET A 72 1.67 -2.53 -5.55
N LEU A 73 2.77 -3.25 -5.78
CA LEU A 73 3.73 -3.00 -6.87
C LEU A 73 3.88 -4.19 -7.82
N SER A 74 2.83 -5.00 -7.99
CA SER A 74 2.89 -6.12 -8.95
C SER A 74 2.77 -5.60 -10.38
N ILE A 75 3.48 -6.22 -11.34
CA ILE A 75 3.30 -5.90 -12.76
C ILE A 75 1.91 -6.34 -13.23
N SER A 76 1.49 -7.54 -12.82
CA SER A 76 0.21 -8.11 -13.23
C SER A 76 -0.94 -7.73 -12.30
N VAL A 77 -2.09 -7.35 -12.88
CA VAL A 77 -3.34 -7.08 -12.15
C VAL A 77 -3.98 -8.35 -11.57
N HIS A 78 -3.38 -9.52 -11.80
CA HIS A 78 -3.84 -10.81 -11.31
C HIS A 78 -2.82 -11.52 -10.42
N GLY A 79 -1.59 -11.03 -10.40
CA GLY A 79 -0.41 -11.76 -9.94
C GLY A 79 0.20 -11.27 -8.63
N LEU A 80 1.35 -11.87 -8.35
CA LEU A 80 2.34 -11.47 -7.36
C LEU A 80 3.70 -11.80 -7.99
N ASP A 81 4.17 -10.96 -8.89
CA ASP A 81 5.34 -11.18 -9.72
C ASP A 81 6.57 -10.37 -9.27
N GLN A 82 6.36 -9.29 -8.51
CA GLN A 82 7.44 -8.48 -7.96
C GLN A 82 7.84 -8.90 -6.54
N ALA A 83 9.14 -9.05 -6.35
CA ALA A 83 9.72 -9.30 -5.03
C ALA A 83 10.09 -7.97 -4.39
N THR A 84 9.58 -7.72 -3.19
CA THR A 84 10.00 -6.61 -2.34
C THR A 84 11.32 -6.97 -1.67
N ILE A 85 11.39 -8.17 -1.08
CA ILE A 85 12.60 -8.77 -0.52
C ILE A 85 12.90 -10.04 -1.31
N ALA A 86 13.98 -10.02 -2.10
CA ALA A 86 14.40 -11.17 -2.91
C ALA A 86 15.10 -12.25 -2.08
N ALA A 87 15.83 -11.83 -1.05
CA ALA A 87 16.51 -12.68 -0.08
C ALA A 87 16.79 -11.87 1.19
N GLY A 88 17.15 -12.54 2.29
CA GLY A 88 17.56 -11.85 3.48
C GLY A 88 17.66 -12.77 4.69
N ARG A 89 17.80 -12.15 5.85
CA ARG A 89 17.78 -12.80 7.15
C ARG A 89 17.02 -11.96 8.15
N GLN A 90 16.34 -12.63 9.07
CA GLN A 90 15.57 -12.00 10.12
C GLN A 90 15.71 -12.78 11.41
N ASN A 91 15.99 -12.05 12.48
CA ASN A 91 15.92 -12.55 13.84
C ASN A 91 14.74 -11.90 14.55
N VAL A 92 13.90 -12.70 15.19
CA VAL A 92 12.75 -12.22 15.96
C VAL A 92 12.92 -12.67 17.40
N THR A 93 12.94 -11.72 18.33
CA THR A 93 13.11 -11.99 19.76
C THR A 93 11.91 -11.48 20.53
N PHE A 94 11.28 -12.34 21.31
CA PHE A 94 10.17 -12.02 22.22
C PHE A 94 10.64 -12.02 23.66
N SER A 95 10.08 -11.12 24.48
CA SER A 95 10.14 -11.18 25.93
C SER A 95 8.74 -11.40 26.51
N PHE A 96 8.66 -12.20 27.56
CA PHE A 96 7.44 -12.57 28.27
C PHE A 96 7.48 -12.18 29.75
N GLU A 97 8.37 -11.25 30.12
CA GLU A 97 8.46 -10.71 31.49
C GLU A 97 7.25 -9.84 31.85
N GLN A 98 6.55 -9.33 30.84
CA GLN A 98 5.37 -8.49 30.96
C GLN A 98 4.15 -9.18 30.30
N PRO A 99 2.92 -8.82 30.69
CA PRO A 99 1.71 -9.48 30.19
C PRO A 99 1.35 -9.10 28.74
N HIS A 100 1.91 -8.01 28.23
CA HIS A 100 1.74 -7.56 26.84
C HIS A 100 2.90 -8.01 25.95
N VAL A 101 2.67 -8.00 24.63
CA VAL A 101 3.70 -8.38 23.66
C VAL A 101 4.89 -7.43 23.74
N LYS A 102 6.10 -8.00 23.72
CA LYS A 102 7.34 -7.25 23.61
C LYS A 102 8.26 -7.98 22.64
N GLN A 103 8.55 -7.36 21.51
CA GLN A 103 9.23 -7.97 20.37
C GLN A 103 10.33 -7.06 19.83
N ARG A 104 11.45 -7.65 19.45
CA ARG A 104 12.48 -7.00 18.64
C ARG A 104 12.72 -7.81 17.38
N ILE A 105 12.75 -7.13 16.25
CA ILE A 105 13.07 -7.71 14.94
C ILE A 105 14.35 -7.07 14.43
N ASP A 106 15.35 -7.88 14.13
CA ASP A 106 16.55 -7.44 13.40
C ASP A 106 16.52 -8.05 12.01
N THR A 107 16.51 -7.21 10.98
CA THR A 107 16.32 -7.62 9.58
C THR A 107 17.45 -7.11 8.70
N ILE A 108 17.96 -7.99 7.84
CA ILE A 108 18.73 -7.60 6.65
C ILE A 108 17.98 -8.11 5.43
N ALA A 109 17.42 -7.19 4.66
CA ALA A 109 16.63 -7.49 3.48
C ALA A 109 17.36 -7.06 2.22
N GLN A 110 17.70 -8.03 1.35
CA GLN A 110 18.11 -7.74 -0.01
C GLN A 110 16.88 -7.32 -0.81
N LEU A 111 16.88 -6.06 -1.26
CA LEU A 111 15.82 -5.51 -2.08
C LEU A 111 15.72 -6.27 -3.40
N GLY A 112 14.47 -6.49 -3.86
CA GLY A 112 14.22 -6.98 -5.20
C GLY A 112 14.34 -5.89 -6.26
N ALA A 113 14.30 -6.29 -7.53
CA ALA A 113 14.51 -5.40 -8.68
C ALA A 113 13.46 -4.29 -8.79
N THR A 114 12.26 -4.45 -8.19
CA THR A 114 11.25 -3.39 -8.12
C THR A 114 11.80 -2.09 -7.53
N TRP A 115 12.84 -2.13 -6.68
CA TRP A 115 13.38 -0.94 -6.01
C TRP A 115 14.52 -0.23 -6.75
N THR A 116 14.90 -0.65 -7.96
CA THR A 116 16.01 -0.03 -8.70
C THR A 116 15.78 1.46 -8.95
N PHE A 117 14.53 1.91 -9.07
CA PHE A 117 14.19 3.33 -9.24
C PHE A 117 14.54 4.19 -8.00
N SER A 118 14.51 3.62 -6.79
CA SER A 118 14.82 4.32 -5.54
C SER A 118 16.22 4.03 -5.01
N ARG A 119 16.72 2.82 -5.28
CA ARG A 119 18.01 2.28 -4.84
C ARG A 119 18.68 1.62 -6.05
N PRO A 120 19.34 2.39 -6.95
CA PRO A 120 19.91 1.85 -8.20
C PRO A 120 20.88 0.69 -8.01
N THR A 121 21.61 0.72 -6.90
CA THR A 121 22.59 -0.28 -6.44
C THR A 121 21.98 -1.39 -5.58
N LEU A 122 20.68 -1.30 -5.26
CA LEU A 122 19.92 -2.22 -4.43
C LEU A 122 20.65 -2.57 -3.12
N GLU A 123 21.16 -1.55 -2.40
CA GLU A 123 21.79 -1.83 -1.11
C GLU A 123 20.80 -2.54 -0.17
N PRO A 124 21.25 -3.56 0.58
CA PRO A 124 20.39 -4.22 1.55
C PRO A 124 19.86 -3.24 2.61
N MET A 125 18.58 -3.36 2.95
CA MET A 125 17.99 -2.68 4.10
C MET A 125 18.40 -3.43 5.36
N ASP A 126 19.25 -2.82 6.19
CA ASP A 126 19.66 -3.35 7.50
C ASP A 126 19.05 -2.51 8.60
N PHE A 127 18.06 -3.02 9.32
CA PHE A 127 17.33 -2.28 10.34
C PHE A 127 16.93 -3.14 11.55
N SER A 128 16.54 -2.45 12.63
CA SER A 128 16.04 -3.08 13.84
C SER A 128 14.82 -2.33 14.38
N HIS A 129 13.75 -3.05 14.66
CA HIS A 129 12.52 -2.52 15.23
C HIS A 129 12.25 -3.12 16.61
N LEU A 130 11.79 -2.28 17.54
CA LEU A 130 11.30 -2.63 18.86
C LEU A 130 9.81 -2.32 18.93
N VAL A 131 9.02 -3.30 19.33
CA VAL A 131 7.57 -3.18 19.50
C VAL A 131 7.21 -3.60 20.93
N GLU A 132 6.42 -2.78 21.60
CA GLU A 132 5.90 -3.06 22.93
C GLU A 132 4.39 -2.74 22.92
N GLY A 133 3.56 -3.69 23.34
CA GLY A 133 2.12 -3.47 23.54
C GLY A 133 1.82 -2.86 24.92
N GLY A 134 0.55 -2.96 25.34
CA GLY A 134 0.09 -2.46 26.64
C GLY A 134 -0.32 -0.97 26.60
N ASP A 135 -0.64 -0.42 27.77
CA ASP A 135 -1.17 0.95 27.89
C ASP A 135 -0.16 2.03 27.46
N ASP A 136 1.14 1.76 27.63
CA ASP A 136 2.26 2.60 27.18
C ASP A 136 2.92 2.02 25.91
N GLY A 137 2.14 1.35 25.07
CA GLY A 137 2.64 0.67 23.87
C GLY A 137 3.29 1.63 22.87
N PHE A 138 4.18 1.11 22.02
CA PHE A 138 4.85 1.86 20.97
C PHE A 138 5.49 0.92 19.94
N ALA A 139 5.88 1.49 18.80
CA ALA A 139 6.90 0.92 17.92
C ALA A 139 8.04 1.93 17.76
N ALA A 140 9.26 1.42 17.67
CA ALA A 140 10.46 2.22 17.57
C ALA A 140 11.49 1.56 16.67
N ARG A 141 12.29 2.41 16.04
CA ARG A 141 13.46 2.02 15.27
C ARG A 141 14.70 2.19 16.13
N LEU A 142 15.45 1.11 16.28
CA LEU A 142 16.67 1.06 17.06
C LEU A 142 17.93 1.20 16.22
N ARG A 143 17.84 0.95 14.91
CA ARG A 143 18.98 1.02 13.98
C ARG A 143 18.50 1.05 12.54
N GLY A 144 19.27 1.74 11.70
CA GLY A 144 19.18 1.65 10.24
C GLY A 144 17.92 2.27 9.68
N SER A 145 17.52 1.84 8.47
CA SER A 145 16.30 2.34 7.84
C SER A 145 15.36 1.26 7.31
N SER A 146 14.06 1.47 7.54
CA SER A 146 12.95 0.72 6.95
C SER A 146 12.13 1.58 5.96
N LEU A 147 12.70 2.67 5.44
CA LEU A 147 12.14 3.48 4.35
C LEU A 147 13.11 3.49 3.17
N VAL A 148 12.66 3.05 1.99
CA VAL A 148 13.48 2.93 0.79
C VAL A 148 13.90 4.29 0.22
N PHE A 149 13.17 5.36 0.54
CA PHE A 149 13.50 6.72 0.11
C PHE A 149 14.50 7.43 1.02
N ASP A 150 14.67 6.98 2.27
CA ASP A 150 15.53 7.63 3.25
C ASP A 150 16.43 6.61 3.95
N PRO A 151 17.64 6.37 3.43
CA PRO A 151 18.57 5.37 3.99
C PRO A 151 19.15 5.82 5.34
N ALA A 152 19.05 7.09 5.67
CA ALA A 152 19.68 7.72 6.82
C ALA A 152 18.68 8.06 7.92
N GLN A 153 17.50 7.43 7.93
CA GLN A 153 16.49 7.68 8.95
C GLN A 153 17.05 7.53 10.36
N PRO A 154 16.80 8.51 11.24
CA PRO A 154 17.28 8.46 12.61
C PRO A 154 16.58 7.35 13.40
N GLU A 155 17.26 6.89 14.45
CA GLU A 155 16.63 6.10 15.51
C GLU A 155 15.53 6.93 16.19
N GLY A 156 14.43 6.29 16.58
CA GLY A 156 13.31 7.00 17.18
C GLY A 156 12.01 6.21 17.16
N TYR A 157 10.97 6.81 17.73
CA TYR A 157 9.64 6.26 17.73
C TYR A 157 8.99 6.40 16.35
N MET A 158 8.15 5.43 15.99
CA MET A 158 7.30 5.48 14.80
C MET A 158 6.00 6.21 15.11
N ASP A 159 5.26 6.62 14.09
CA ASP A 159 3.93 7.20 14.28
C ASP A 159 2.95 6.16 14.86
N GLY A 160 1.89 6.66 15.50
CA GLY A 160 0.90 5.85 16.20
C GLY A 160 0.12 4.88 15.32
N LEU A 161 -0.06 5.17 14.03
CA LEU A 161 -0.79 4.29 13.10
C LEU A 161 0.07 3.05 12.78
N LEU A 162 1.33 3.27 12.39
CA LEU A 162 2.26 2.18 12.17
C LEU A 162 2.53 1.40 13.47
N ALA A 163 2.64 2.09 14.61
CA ALA A 163 2.80 1.43 15.91
C ALA A 163 1.62 0.49 16.23
N SER A 164 0.38 0.94 15.99
CA SER A 164 -0.81 0.09 16.18
C SER A 164 -0.76 -1.16 15.30
N TYR A 165 -0.42 -1.01 14.02
CA TYR A 165 -0.28 -2.13 13.07
C TYR A 165 0.81 -3.11 13.53
N LEU A 166 2.00 -2.63 13.86
CA LEU A 166 3.13 -3.46 14.26
C LEU A 166 2.87 -4.19 15.59
N ILE A 167 2.12 -3.59 16.52
CA ILE A 167 1.70 -4.28 17.76
C ILE A 167 0.75 -5.45 17.44
N THR A 168 -0.19 -5.28 16.50
CA THR A 168 -1.05 -6.37 16.05
C THR A 168 -0.23 -7.48 15.37
N GLU A 169 0.72 -7.13 14.51
CA GLU A 169 1.62 -8.12 13.89
C GLU A 169 2.51 -8.82 14.92
N ALA A 170 3.02 -8.10 15.93
CA ALA A 170 3.80 -8.69 17.01
C ALA A 170 2.97 -9.72 17.80
N ASN A 171 1.70 -9.43 18.12
CA ASN A 171 0.79 -10.40 18.72
C ASN A 171 0.52 -11.59 17.79
N LYS A 172 0.35 -11.35 16.49
CA LYS A 172 0.12 -12.41 15.49
C LYS A 172 1.30 -13.39 15.42
N TRP A 173 2.53 -12.88 15.55
CA TRP A 173 3.76 -13.66 15.55
C TRP A 173 4.14 -14.26 16.91
N ASP A 174 3.46 -13.91 18.00
CA ASP A 174 3.75 -14.44 19.33
C ASP A 174 3.52 -15.97 19.37
N PRO A 175 4.58 -16.79 19.57
CA PRO A 175 4.40 -18.24 19.63
C PRO A 175 3.57 -18.72 20.82
N LEU A 176 3.39 -17.87 21.83
CA LEU A 176 2.61 -18.16 23.03
C LEU A 176 1.26 -17.43 23.03
N LEU A 177 0.79 -16.94 21.87
CA LEU A 177 -0.47 -16.20 21.72
C LEU A 177 -1.67 -16.89 22.40
N ILE A 178 -1.74 -18.22 22.38
CA ILE A 178 -2.84 -18.95 23.03
C ILE A 178 -2.91 -18.71 24.55
N ARG A 179 -1.77 -18.44 25.20
CA ARG A 179 -1.70 -18.05 26.63
C ARG A 179 -2.32 -16.69 26.84
N THR A 180 -2.08 -15.74 25.93
CA THR A 180 -2.70 -14.41 25.93
C THR A 180 -4.20 -14.54 25.78
N ILE A 181 -4.67 -15.32 24.80
CA ILE A 181 -6.10 -15.59 24.57
C ILE A 181 -6.77 -16.23 25.81
N LEU A 182 -6.11 -17.21 26.44
CA LEU A 182 -6.61 -17.82 27.68
C LEU A 182 -6.75 -16.79 28.80
N THR A 183 -5.74 -15.93 28.98
CA THR A 183 -5.70 -14.91 30.04
C THR A 183 -6.80 -13.85 29.85
N ASN A 184 -7.06 -13.45 28.62
CA ASN A 184 -8.06 -12.44 28.29
C ASN A 184 -9.49 -12.88 28.61
N LYS A 185 -9.78 -14.20 28.62
CA LYS A 185 -11.10 -14.79 28.91
C LYS A 185 -12.23 -14.21 28.04
N LYS A 186 -11.88 -13.77 26.82
CA LYS A 186 -12.78 -13.17 25.82
C LYS A 186 -12.85 -13.98 24.52
N ALA A 187 -12.31 -15.20 24.54
CA ALA A 187 -12.28 -16.07 23.38
C ALA A 187 -13.70 -16.53 22.98
N THR A 188 -13.93 -16.66 21.69
CA THR A 188 -15.13 -17.27 21.09
C THR A 188 -14.72 -18.38 20.13
N TYR A 189 -15.56 -19.41 19.98
CA TYR A 189 -15.30 -20.47 19.00
C TYR A 189 -15.55 -19.96 17.58
N ARG A 190 -14.68 -20.33 16.64
CA ARG A 190 -14.80 -20.01 15.21
C ARG A 190 -14.46 -21.22 14.35
N VAL A 191 -14.91 -21.17 13.10
CA VAL A 191 -14.42 -22.04 12.03
C VAL A 191 -13.86 -21.14 10.94
N GLY A 192 -12.64 -21.43 10.49
CA GLY A 192 -12.01 -20.73 9.38
C GLY A 192 -11.69 -21.68 8.24
N LYS A 193 -11.64 -21.17 7.01
CA LYS A 193 -11.24 -21.93 5.83
C LYS A 193 -9.80 -21.62 5.44
N THR A 194 -9.10 -22.65 4.99
CA THR A 194 -7.82 -22.54 4.27
C THR A 194 -8.04 -22.17 2.79
N GLU A 195 -6.96 -21.88 2.05
CA GLU A 195 -6.95 -21.74 0.59
C GLU A 195 -7.62 -22.92 -0.13
N ALA A 196 -7.37 -24.15 0.33
CA ALA A 196 -7.96 -25.36 -0.25
C ALA A 196 -9.44 -25.57 0.14
N GLY A 197 -10.07 -24.61 0.81
CA GLY A 197 -11.45 -24.70 1.28
C GLY A 197 -11.66 -25.63 2.48
N ILE A 198 -10.58 -26.15 3.08
CA ILE A 198 -10.65 -27.02 4.26
C ILE A 198 -11.03 -26.17 5.47
N GLU A 199 -12.09 -26.59 6.16
CA GLU A 199 -12.55 -25.98 7.41
C GLU A 199 -11.71 -26.45 8.60
N LEU A 200 -11.25 -25.49 9.40
CA LEU A 200 -10.46 -25.71 10.60
C LEU A 200 -11.16 -25.10 11.82
N PRO A 201 -11.20 -25.81 12.96
CA PRO A 201 -11.69 -25.26 14.20
C PRO A 201 -10.71 -24.21 14.74
N GLY A 202 -11.24 -23.17 15.36
CA GLY A 202 -10.43 -22.09 15.88
C GLY A 202 -11.07 -21.33 17.02
N VAL A 203 -10.29 -20.41 17.58
CA VAL A 203 -10.74 -19.48 18.62
C VAL A 203 -10.40 -18.06 18.19
N HIS A 204 -11.30 -17.13 18.45
CA HIS A 204 -11.11 -15.71 18.19
C HIS A 204 -11.16 -14.93 19.48
N ASP A 205 -10.17 -14.06 19.68
CA ASP A 205 -10.12 -13.13 20.80
C ASP A 205 -10.38 -11.70 20.33
N GLU A 206 -11.57 -11.20 20.67
CA GLU A 206 -12.03 -9.86 20.30
C GLU A 206 -11.14 -8.75 20.88
N SER A 207 -10.44 -8.99 21.99
CA SER A 207 -9.61 -7.95 22.63
C SER A 207 -8.35 -7.59 21.86
N ILE A 208 -7.84 -8.53 21.06
CA ILE A 208 -6.66 -8.34 20.20
C ILE A 208 -6.99 -8.50 18.71
N GLY A 209 -8.24 -8.84 18.37
CA GLY A 209 -8.72 -8.95 16.99
C GLY A 209 -8.12 -10.12 16.20
N LEU A 210 -7.65 -11.18 16.88
CA LEU A 210 -6.95 -12.30 16.25
C LEU A 210 -7.71 -13.62 16.40
N THR A 211 -7.64 -14.46 15.35
CA THR A 211 -8.13 -15.83 15.34
C THR A 211 -6.98 -16.82 15.23
N ILE A 212 -6.95 -17.85 16.07
CA ILE A 212 -6.10 -19.03 15.88
C ILE A 212 -6.95 -20.16 15.32
N LEU A 213 -6.59 -20.69 14.15
CA LEU A 213 -7.09 -21.94 13.60
C LEU A 213 -6.08 -23.05 13.91
N PHE A 214 -6.58 -24.20 14.39
CA PHE A 214 -5.74 -25.31 14.85
C PHE A 214 -5.64 -26.41 13.81
N HIS A 215 -4.47 -27.04 13.73
CA HIS A 215 -4.29 -28.23 12.92
C HIS A 215 -5.13 -29.39 13.53
N PRO A 216 -5.93 -30.12 12.74
CA PRO A 216 -6.87 -31.10 13.27
C PRO A 216 -6.19 -32.27 13.98
N ASP A 217 -5.01 -32.70 13.52
CA ASP A 217 -4.30 -33.84 14.11
C ASP A 217 -3.39 -33.45 15.28
N THR A 218 -2.44 -32.53 15.07
CA THR A 218 -1.46 -32.14 16.09
C THR A 218 -2.04 -31.22 17.17
N LYS A 219 -3.20 -30.58 16.91
CA LYS A 219 -3.82 -29.56 17.76
C LYS A 219 -2.97 -28.30 17.98
N LEU A 220 -1.83 -28.18 17.32
CA LEU A 220 -1.00 -27.00 17.35
C LEU A 220 -1.66 -25.84 16.58
N PRO A 221 -1.36 -24.57 16.92
CA PRO A 221 -1.70 -23.44 16.07
C PRO A 221 -1.23 -23.69 14.64
N TYR A 222 -2.03 -23.27 13.66
CA TYR A 222 -1.73 -23.50 12.26
C TYR A 222 -1.88 -22.22 11.43
N ILE A 223 -2.96 -21.49 11.62
CA ILE A 223 -3.17 -20.17 11.01
C ILE A 223 -3.51 -19.17 12.11
N ILE A 224 -2.80 -18.05 12.15
CA ILE A 224 -3.15 -16.89 12.96
C ILE A 224 -3.66 -15.80 12.02
N ARG A 225 -4.95 -15.48 12.11
CA ARG A 225 -5.67 -14.62 11.17
C ARG A 225 -6.05 -13.31 11.82
N SER A 226 -5.77 -12.20 11.13
CA SER A 226 -6.47 -10.93 11.31
C SER A 226 -7.44 -10.70 10.15
N TYR A 227 -8.45 -9.87 10.41
CA TYR A 227 -9.38 -9.40 9.40
C TYR A 227 -9.10 -7.93 9.11
N GLU A 228 -9.13 -7.58 7.83
CA GLU A 228 -8.85 -6.25 7.33
C GLU A 228 -9.93 -5.86 6.31
N ASP A 229 -9.91 -4.60 5.89
CA ASP A 229 -10.71 -4.11 4.78
C ASP A 229 -9.75 -3.46 3.78
N HIS A 230 -9.62 -4.06 2.60
CA HIS A 230 -8.69 -3.62 1.56
C HIS A 230 -9.46 -2.79 0.53
N PRO A 231 -8.98 -1.60 0.11
CA PRO A 231 -9.73 -0.72 -0.81
C PRO A 231 -10.25 -1.42 -2.08
N PHE A 232 -9.44 -2.31 -2.67
CA PHE A 232 -9.83 -3.09 -3.86
C PHE A 232 -10.47 -4.46 -3.61
N PHE A 233 -10.18 -5.12 -2.48
CA PHE A 233 -10.64 -6.49 -2.25
C PHE A 233 -11.78 -6.55 -1.24
N GLY A 234 -12.11 -5.41 -0.63
CA GLY A 234 -13.05 -5.30 0.47
C GLY A 234 -12.60 -6.12 1.68
N PRO A 235 -13.56 -6.69 2.42
CA PRO A 235 -13.29 -7.54 3.56
C PRO A 235 -12.27 -8.64 3.22
N SER A 236 -11.11 -8.58 3.88
CA SER A 236 -9.95 -9.40 3.57
C SER A 236 -9.42 -10.17 4.78
N THR A 237 -8.80 -11.33 4.53
CA THR A 237 -8.09 -12.12 5.56
C THR A 237 -6.59 -11.93 5.40
N HIS A 238 -5.90 -11.68 6.51
CA HIS A 238 -4.45 -11.56 6.54
C HIS A 238 -3.88 -12.60 7.51
N ASP A 239 -3.42 -13.71 6.93
CA ASP A 239 -3.08 -14.93 7.64
C ASP A 239 -1.57 -15.09 7.82
N LEU A 240 -1.15 -15.45 9.03
CA LEU A 240 0.15 -16.03 9.31
C LEU A 240 -0.01 -17.55 9.45
N LEU A 241 0.42 -18.30 8.44
CA LEU A 241 0.51 -19.75 8.47
C LEU A 241 1.80 -20.17 9.18
N VAL A 242 1.69 -20.98 10.23
CA VAL A 242 2.80 -21.49 11.04
C VAL A 242 2.86 -23.01 11.01
N TYR A 243 4.06 -23.57 10.82
CA TYR A 243 4.25 -25.03 10.71
C TYR A 243 5.71 -25.43 10.95
N ASN A 244 5.97 -26.76 10.83
CA ASN A 244 7.29 -27.37 11.06
C ASN A 244 7.82 -27.07 12.48
N TYR A 245 7.00 -27.42 13.46
CA TYR A 245 7.27 -27.21 14.87
C TYR A 245 8.50 -28.00 15.35
N VAL A 246 9.19 -27.45 16.35
CA VAL A 246 10.29 -28.09 17.07
C VAL A 246 10.09 -27.87 18.57
N GLU A 247 10.36 -28.92 19.36
CA GLU A 247 10.36 -28.83 20.81
C GLU A 247 11.66 -28.17 21.31
N VAL A 248 11.55 -27.12 22.12
CA VAL A 248 12.64 -26.47 22.85
C VAL A 248 12.16 -26.20 24.27
N ASP A 249 12.94 -26.61 25.28
CA ASP A 249 12.58 -26.51 26.70
C ASP A 249 11.17 -27.05 27.04
N GLY A 250 10.75 -28.11 26.35
CA GLY A 250 9.43 -28.73 26.53
C GLY A 250 8.26 -27.92 25.97
N VAL A 251 8.53 -26.97 25.07
CA VAL A 251 7.52 -26.18 24.35
C VAL A 251 7.72 -26.31 22.84
N GLU A 252 6.62 -26.50 22.11
CA GLU A 252 6.62 -26.58 20.64
C GLU A 252 6.62 -25.18 20.01
N PHE A 253 7.62 -24.89 19.19
CA PHE A 253 7.76 -23.61 18.47
C PHE A 253 7.77 -23.81 16.95
N PRO A 254 7.01 -23.02 16.17
CA PRO A 254 7.03 -23.12 14.72
C PRO A 254 8.36 -22.64 14.14
N ARG A 255 8.84 -23.27 13.07
CA ARG A 255 10.06 -22.83 12.34
C ARG A 255 9.78 -22.29 10.96
N ARG A 256 8.56 -22.40 10.47
CA ARG A 256 8.18 -21.92 9.14
C ARG A 256 6.94 -21.07 9.24
N PHE A 257 7.02 -19.94 8.55
CA PHE A 257 6.04 -18.87 8.60
C PHE A 257 5.76 -18.43 7.16
N LYS A 258 4.48 -18.34 6.81
CA LYS A 258 4.06 -17.71 5.56
C LYS A 258 2.96 -16.71 5.84
N THR A 259 3.10 -15.52 5.27
CA THR A 259 2.01 -14.55 5.27
C THR A 259 1.20 -14.74 4.00
N ILE A 260 -0.10 -14.95 4.15
CA ILE A 260 -1.04 -15.22 3.07
C ILE A 260 -2.19 -14.22 3.13
N TYR A 261 -2.35 -13.44 2.07
CA TYR A 261 -3.46 -12.51 1.90
C TYR A 261 -4.61 -13.18 1.14
N ASN A 262 -5.84 -13.00 1.63
CA ASN A 262 -7.08 -13.51 1.02
C ASN A 262 -7.04 -15.00 0.64
N ASN A 263 -6.38 -15.82 1.47
CA ASN A 263 -6.20 -17.26 1.24
C ASN A 263 -5.66 -17.60 -0.16
N LYS A 264 -4.89 -16.70 -0.79
CA LYS A 264 -4.46 -16.85 -2.19
C LYS A 264 -3.04 -16.33 -2.42
N HIS A 265 -2.74 -15.19 -1.83
CA HIS A 265 -1.55 -14.41 -2.15
C HIS A 265 -0.48 -14.64 -1.08
N VAL A 266 0.51 -15.48 -1.35
CA VAL A 266 1.67 -15.66 -0.44
C VAL A 266 2.58 -14.44 -0.57
N ILE A 267 2.49 -13.51 0.38
CA ILE A 267 3.20 -12.22 0.37
C ILE A 267 4.48 -12.24 1.19
N ALA A 268 4.67 -13.21 2.09
CA ALA A 268 5.94 -13.42 2.78
C ALA A 268 6.23 -14.90 3.08
N ASP A 269 7.51 -15.27 3.09
CA ASP A 269 8.01 -16.59 3.49
C ASP A 269 9.26 -16.43 4.36
N TYR A 270 9.24 -17.05 5.54
CA TYR A 270 10.33 -17.00 6.52
C TYR A 270 10.61 -18.38 7.13
N ALA A 271 11.89 -18.69 7.33
CA ALA A 271 12.35 -19.86 8.09
C ALA A 271 13.22 -19.43 9.28
N ALA A 272 12.88 -19.92 10.46
CA ALA A 272 13.79 -19.94 11.59
C ALA A 272 14.66 -21.20 11.48
N ASP A 273 15.97 -21.01 11.29
CA ASP A 273 16.95 -22.09 11.30
C ASP A 273 17.16 -22.62 12.72
N GLN A 274 17.04 -21.74 13.71
CA GLN A 274 17.17 -22.06 15.13
C GLN A 274 16.08 -21.38 15.93
N VAL A 275 15.61 -22.08 16.96
CA VAL A 275 14.74 -21.56 18.00
C VAL A 275 15.47 -21.71 19.32
N LEU A 276 15.57 -20.63 20.06
CA LEU A 276 16.20 -20.60 21.37
C LEU A 276 15.22 -20.01 22.38
N SER A 277 15.17 -20.55 23.58
CA SER A 277 14.34 -20.04 24.68
C SER A 277 15.19 -19.74 25.91
N ASN A 278 14.67 -18.88 26.78
CA ASN A 278 15.26 -18.55 28.08
C ASN A 278 16.72 -18.08 27.99
N LEU A 279 17.06 -17.37 26.92
CA LEU A 279 18.39 -16.83 26.68
C LEU A 279 18.74 -15.77 27.72
N GLU A 280 20.02 -15.72 28.07
CA GLU A 280 20.61 -14.53 28.66
C GLU A 280 20.74 -13.48 27.56
N LEU A 281 19.93 -12.41 27.65
CA LEU A 281 19.97 -11.29 26.73
C LEU A 281 20.94 -10.23 27.25
N GLU A 282 21.60 -9.54 26.33
CA GLU A 282 22.46 -8.41 26.66
C GLU A 282 21.68 -7.32 27.41
N GLU A 283 22.35 -6.63 28.33
CA GLU A 283 21.75 -5.50 29.03
C GLU A 283 21.30 -4.43 28.01
N GLY A 284 20.06 -3.98 28.13
CA GLY A 284 19.49 -3.00 27.22
C GLY A 284 19.09 -3.54 25.84
N PHE A 285 19.02 -4.86 25.63
CA PHE A 285 18.58 -5.46 24.37
C PHE A 285 17.21 -4.93 23.89
N PHE A 286 16.32 -4.60 24.84
CA PHE A 286 15.01 -4.00 24.63
C PHE A 286 14.92 -2.55 25.15
N SER A 287 16.02 -1.81 25.18
CA SER A 287 16.02 -0.40 25.59
C SER A 287 15.17 0.45 24.66
N ARG A 288 14.35 1.32 25.25
CA ARG A 288 13.59 2.34 24.51
C ARG A 288 14.56 3.40 23.97
N PRO A 289 14.30 3.99 22.79
CA PRO A 289 15.14 5.06 22.26
C PRO A 289 15.03 6.35 23.11
N GLY A 290 16.06 7.19 23.04
CA GLY A 290 16.06 8.52 23.67
C GLY A 290 15.89 8.48 25.19
N THR A 291 14.95 9.28 25.71
CA THR A 291 14.66 9.37 27.17
C THR A 291 13.75 8.25 27.68
N GLY A 292 13.28 7.36 26.80
CA GLY A 292 12.30 6.32 27.10
C GLY A 292 10.85 6.79 27.21
N THR A 293 10.59 8.09 27.04
CA THR A 293 9.25 8.68 26.97
C THR A 293 8.72 8.56 25.55
N VAL A 294 7.55 7.93 25.40
CA VAL A 294 6.85 7.81 24.12
C VAL A 294 6.22 9.17 23.76
N PRO A 295 6.53 9.77 22.59
CA PRO A 295 5.85 10.97 22.11
C PRO A 295 4.35 10.76 21.89
N GLU A 296 3.56 11.82 21.99
CA GLU A 296 2.09 11.76 21.81
C GLU A 296 1.70 11.19 20.44
N ASP A 297 2.34 11.66 19.37
CA ASP A 297 2.09 11.19 17.99
C ASP A 297 2.56 9.74 17.74
N SER A 298 3.27 9.14 18.69
CA SER A 298 3.75 7.75 18.64
C SER A 298 2.90 6.79 19.49
N ILE A 299 1.91 7.31 20.21
CA ILE A 299 0.96 6.47 20.95
C ILE A 299 0.12 5.69 19.93
N PRO A 300 0.03 4.35 20.06
CA PRO A 300 -0.74 3.52 19.15
C PRO A 300 -2.17 4.02 18.97
N THR A 301 -2.56 4.33 17.74
CA THR A 301 -3.86 4.89 17.41
C THR A 301 -4.47 4.21 16.18
N ARG A 302 -5.79 4.37 16.02
CA ARG A 302 -6.55 3.85 14.88
C ARG A 302 -7.28 5.00 14.22
N ASP A 303 -7.15 5.08 12.91
CA ASP A 303 -7.89 6.02 12.07
C ASP A 303 -8.73 5.21 11.06
N PRO A 304 -10.05 5.46 10.93
CA PRO A 304 -10.88 4.83 9.91
C PRO A 304 -10.42 5.08 8.46
N GLU A 305 -9.69 6.17 8.21
CA GLU A 305 -9.12 6.49 6.89
C GLU A 305 -7.89 5.63 6.59
N TYR A 306 -7.19 5.12 7.60
CA TYR A 306 -5.99 4.29 7.44
C TYR A 306 -6.24 2.85 7.88
N GLY A 307 -6.66 2.03 6.91
CA GLY A 307 -6.82 0.59 7.10
C GLY A 307 -5.48 -0.13 7.32
N PHE A 308 -5.49 -1.21 8.10
CA PHE A 308 -4.30 -2.05 8.29
C PHE A 308 -3.82 -2.74 7.00
N ALA A 309 -4.71 -2.94 6.03
CA ALA A 309 -4.33 -3.40 4.70
C ALA A 309 -3.33 -2.43 4.05
N GLU A 310 -3.66 -1.13 4.02
CA GLU A 310 -2.80 -0.10 3.46
C GLU A 310 -1.51 0.08 4.26
N ILE A 311 -1.61 0.23 5.58
CA ILE A 311 -0.43 0.40 6.45
C ILE A 311 0.51 -0.81 6.32
N GLY A 312 -0.04 -2.01 6.28
CA GLY A 312 0.75 -3.23 6.13
C GLY A 312 1.43 -3.36 4.78
N GLU A 313 0.74 -3.03 3.69
CA GLU A 313 1.34 -3.05 2.36
C GLU A 313 2.42 -1.99 2.19
N THR A 314 2.17 -0.75 2.59
CA THR A 314 3.15 0.33 2.54
C THR A 314 4.37 0.04 3.42
N ALA A 315 4.17 -0.46 4.64
CA ALA A 315 5.26 -0.81 5.56
C ALA A 315 6.07 -2.01 5.05
N SER A 316 5.40 -3.06 4.56
CA SER A 316 6.08 -4.24 3.99
C SER A 316 6.86 -3.92 2.72
N ASN A 317 6.45 -2.88 1.97
CA ASN A 317 7.16 -2.31 0.83
C ASN A 317 8.18 -1.22 1.22
N PHE A 318 8.41 -0.94 2.50
CA PHE A 318 9.36 0.09 2.93
C PHE A 318 9.04 1.49 2.39
N VAL A 319 7.76 1.83 2.18
CA VAL A 319 7.32 3.15 1.66
C VAL A 319 6.42 3.91 2.62
N TRP A 320 6.11 3.36 3.80
CA TRP A 320 5.34 4.09 4.81
C TRP A 320 6.12 5.30 5.34
N SER A 321 5.63 6.50 5.06
CA SER A 321 6.20 7.78 5.52
C SER A 321 5.31 8.50 6.55
N GLY A 322 4.29 7.83 7.07
CA GLY A 322 3.27 8.43 7.94
C GLY A 322 2.00 8.84 7.18
N PRO A 323 0.96 9.29 7.92
CA PRO A 323 -0.30 9.71 7.31
C PRO A 323 -0.11 10.93 6.41
N TYR A 324 -0.92 11.01 5.37
CA TYR A 324 -1.02 12.15 4.48
C TYR A 324 -1.45 13.43 5.23
N THR A 325 -0.71 14.53 5.01
CA THR A 325 -0.92 15.80 5.71
C THR A 325 -1.33 16.95 4.78
N GLY A 326 -1.68 16.67 3.53
CA GLY A 326 -2.10 17.71 2.59
C GLY A 326 -3.42 18.36 2.99
N THR A 327 -3.62 19.61 2.59
CA THR A 327 -4.84 20.36 2.88
C THR A 327 -5.47 20.91 1.60
N PHE A 328 -6.75 21.27 1.70
CA PHE A 328 -7.46 21.91 0.60
C PHE A 328 -6.80 23.23 0.18
N GLU A 329 -6.37 24.06 1.15
CA GLU A 329 -5.77 25.35 0.86
C GLU A 329 -4.44 25.20 0.11
N ALA A 330 -3.63 24.20 0.49
CA ALA A 330 -2.39 23.90 -0.20
C ALA A 330 -2.66 23.41 -1.63
N LEU A 331 -3.65 22.54 -1.81
CA LEU A 331 -4.11 22.08 -3.12
C LEU A 331 -4.58 23.26 -4.00
N ASP A 332 -5.50 24.09 -3.51
CA ASP A 332 -6.05 25.22 -4.28
C ASP A 332 -4.96 26.22 -4.66
N ALA A 333 -4.01 26.50 -3.76
CA ALA A 333 -2.87 27.36 -4.04
C ALA A 333 -1.91 26.76 -5.07
N SER A 334 -1.86 25.43 -5.20
CA SER A 334 -0.99 24.70 -6.13
C SER A 334 -1.59 24.53 -7.53
N ALA A 335 -2.90 24.76 -7.67
CA ALA A 335 -3.65 24.47 -8.88
C ALA A 335 -3.36 25.51 -9.98
N GLU A 336 -2.99 25.03 -11.17
CA GLU A 336 -2.60 25.89 -12.28
C GLU A 336 -3.19 25.44 -13.62
N GLN A 337 -3.39 26.42 -14.53
CA GLN A 337 -3.74 26.15 -15.93
C GLN A 337 -2.53 26.46 -16.80
N PRO A 338 -1.79 25.43 -17.27
CA PRO A 338 -0.50 25.65 -17.91
C PRO A 338 -0.61 26.29 -19.30
N PHE A 339 -1.72 26.09 -20.01
CA PHE A 339 -1.85 26.47 -21.42
C PHE A 339 -3.13 27.27 -21.71
N GLN A 340 -2.96 28.39 -22.43
CA GLN A 340 -4.10 29.23 -22.83
C GLN A 340 -4.96 28.57 -23.92
N ASP A 341 -4.36 27.77 -24.81
CA ASP A 341 -5.04 27.09 -25.92
C ASP A 341 -5.61 25.71 -25.54
N VAL A 342 -5.43 25.30 -24.28
CA VAL A 342 -6.02 24.10 -23.67
C VAL A 342 -6.67 24.48 -22.32
N PRO A 343 -7.70 25.34 -22.33
CA PRO A 343 -8.24 25.96 -21.12
C PRO A 343 -8.98 25.00 -20.19
N GLY A 344 -9.19 23.75 -20.60
CA GLY A 344 -9.80 22.72 -19.75
C GLY A 344 -8.80 21.97 -18.86
N LEU A 345 -7.49 22.12 -19.08
CA LEU A 345 -6.47 21.42 -18.32
C LEU A 345 -6.09 22.20 -17.05
N TRP A 346 -6.14 21.50 -15.92
CA TRP A 346 -5.63 21.93 -14.63
C TRP A 346 -4.61 20.93 -14.12
N ILE A 347 -3.50 21.43 -13.58
CA ILE A 347 -2.48 20.62 -12.88
C ILE A 347 -2.58 20.92 -11.39
N LEU A 348 -2.60 19.86 -10.58
CA LEU A 348 -2.74 19.90 -9.13
C LEU A 348 -1.44 19.38 -8.50
N ASN A 349 -0.61 20.29 -7.99
CA ASN A 349 0.71 19.97 -7.46
C ASN A 349 0.64 19.65 -5.95
N MET A 350 0.38 18.38 -5.63
CA MET A 350 0.43 17.83 -4.27
C MET A 350 1.68 16.95 -4.08
N VAL A 351 1.71 16.09 -3.05
CA VAL A 351 2.78 15.10 -2.88
C VAL A 351 2.87 14.18 -4.10
N MET A 352 1.72 13.74 -4.60
CA MET A 352 1.59 13.07 -5.90
C MET A 352 0.76 13.96 -6.83
N ARG A 353 1.31 14.30 -7.99
CA ARG A 353 0.65 15.22 -8.93
C ARG A 353 -0.57 14.55 -9.56
N GLN A 354 -1.65 15.31 -9.67
CA GLN A 354 -2.85 14.91 -10.41
C GLN A 354 -3.17 15.98 -11.46
N ALA A 355 -4.00 15.63 -12.43
CA ALA A 355 -4.52 16.60 -13.39
C ALA A 355 -6.04 16.49 -13.50
N VAL A 356 -6.70 17.59 -13.84
CA VAL A 356 -8.13 17.65 -14.09
C VAL A 356 -8.35 18.19 -15.50
N VAL A 357 -9.13 17.47 -16.29
CA VAL A 357 -9.55 17.88 -17.63
C VAL A 357 -11.04 18.14 -17.64
N GLU A 358 -11.41 19.40 -17.83
CA GLU A 358 -12.78 19.88 -17.98
C GLU A 358 -13.15 19.98 -19.46
N LEU A 359 -14.32 19.43 -19.83
CA LEU A 359 -14.90 19.55 -21.16
C LEU A 359 -16.20 20.37 -21.16
N GLU A 360 -16.52 20.96 -22.31
CA GLU A 360 -17.72 21.80 -22.52
C GLU A 360 -19.05 21.08 -22.29
N ASP A 361 -19.08 19.74 -22.42
CA ASP A 361 -20.28 18.93 -22.17
C ASP A 361 -20.59 18.71 -20.68
N GLY A 362 -19.75 19.27 -19.80
CA GLY A 362 -19.87 19.13 -18.35
C GLY A 362 -19.02 18.01 -17.77
N SER A 363 -18.31 17.23 -18.60
CA SER A 363 -17.39 16.20 -18.11
C SER A 363 -16.20 16.81 -17.38
N VAL A 364 -15.83 16.19 -16.26
CA VAL A 364 -14.63 16.49 -15.48
C VAL A 364 -13.91 15.17 -15.23
N ILE A 365 -12.72 15.03 -15.83
CA ILE A 365 -11.90 13.82 -15.79
C ILE A 365 -10.70 14.09 -14.90
N VAL A 366 -10.53 13.30 -13.85
CA VAL A 366 -9.32 13.32 -13.02
C VAL A 366 -8.32 12.29 -13.56
N LEU A 367 -7.07 12.70 -13.71
CA LEU A 367 -5.94 11.85 -14.08
C LEU A 367 -5.14 11.51 -12.82
N ASP A 368 -5.00 10.21 -12.59
CA ASP A 368 -4.47 9.55 -11.40
C ASP A 368 -5.33 9.69 -10.13
N ALA A 369 -5.12 8.80 -9.17
CA ALA A 369 -5.91 8.74 -7.94
C ALA A 369 -5.11 8.15 -6.75
N PRO A 370 -4.08 8.86 -6.29
CA PRO A 370 -3.30 8.44 -5.13
C PRO A 370 -4.15 8.38 -3.84
N PRO A 371 -3.78 7.54 -2.86
CA PRO A 371 -4.50 7.44 -1.61
C PRO A 371 -4.54 8.79 -0.88
N HIS A 372 -5.64 9.05 -0.17
CA HIS A 372 -5.88 10.22 0.70
C HIS A 372 -5.92 11.60 0.02
N GLN A 373 -5.55 11.74 -1.26
CA GLN A 373 -5.65 13.02 -1.98
C GLN A 373 -7.00 13.18 -2.72
N SER A 374 -7.66 12.07 -3.03
CA SER A 374 -8.91 11.99 -3.82
C SER A 374 -10.03 12.85 -3.28
N LYS A 375 -10.30 12.80 -1.96
CA LYS A 375 -11.35 13.61 -1.30
C LYS A 375 -11.10 15.11 -1.46
N LEU A 376 -9.84 15.55 -1.32
CA LEU A 376 -9.47 16.95 -1.52
C LEU A 376 -9.67 17.39 -2.97
N VAL A 377 -9.35 16.53 -3.95
CA VAL A 377 -9.58 16.83 -5.38
C VAL A 377 -11.06 16.89 -5.72
N ILE A 378 -11.87 15.98 -5.16
CA ILE A 378 -13.35 16.01 -5.32
C ILE A 378 -13.90 17.34 -4.80
N ASP A 379 -13.51 17.73 -3.58
CA ASP A 379 -13.93 18.99 -2.97
C ASP A 379 -13.43 20.20 -3.78
N TRP A 380 -12.21 20.13 -4.29
CA TRP A 380 -11.61 21.19 -5.11
C TRP A 380 -12.38 21.38 -6.41
N VAL A 381 -12.70 20.30 -7.13
CA VAL A 381 -13.51 20.35 -8.35
C VAL A 381 -14.88 20.99 -8.06
N GLN A 382 -15.51 20.61 -6.94
CA GLN A 382 -16.80 21.17 -6.56
C GLN A 382 -16.72 22.67 -6.22
N GLN A 383 -15.75 23.08 -5.41
CA GLN A 383 -15.64 24.46 -4.95
C GLN A 383 -15.09 25.40 -6.03
N ARG A 384 -14.12 24.93 -6.83
CA ARG A 384 -13.43 25.75 -7.83
C ARG A 384 -14.15 25.78 -9.16
N LEU A 385 -14.62 24.64 -9.64
CA LEU A 385 -15.24 24.51 -10.97
C LEU A 385 -16.77 24.55 -10.90
N GLY A 386 -17.36 24.37 -9.71
CA GLY A 386 -18.83 24.29 -9.57
C GLY A 386 -19.41 23.04 -10.24
N LYS A 387 -18.60 22.00 -10.42
CA LYS A 387 -18.91 20.77 -11.15
C LYS A 387 -18.69 19.55 -10.25
N ASN A 388 -19.17 18.39 -10.71
CA ASN A 388 -18.85 17.11 -10.11
C ASN A 388 -17.80 16.40 -10.96
N VAL A 389 -16.93 15.61 -10.32
CA VAL A 389 -16.07 14.67 -11.04
C VAL A 389 -16.94 13.64 -11.73
N THR A 390 -16.78 13.49 -13.05
CA THR A 390 -17.57 12.53 -13.83
C THR A 390 -16.77 11.28 -14.19
N HIS A 391 -15.45 11.40 -14.29
CA HIS A 391 -14.56 10.28 -14.58
C HIS A 391 -13.26 10.36 -13.79
N VAL A 392 -12.66 9.20 -13.53
CA VAL A 392 -11.30 9.05 -13.05
C VAL A 392 -10.56 8.08 -13.97
N TRP A 393 -9.32 8.39 -14.30
CA TRP A 393 -8.41 7.54 -15.05
C TRP A 393 -7.12 7.37 -14.23
N PRO A 394 -6.95 6.25 -13.52
CA PRO A 394 -5.66 5.92 -12.92
C PRO A 394 -4.64 5.62 -14.03
N THR A 395 -3.39 6.04 -13.86
CA THR A 395 -2.33 5.74 -14.83
C THR A 395 -2.09 4.23 -14.95
N HIS A 396 -2.17 3.51 -13.82
CA HIS A 396 -2.06 2.06 -13.71
C HIS A 396 -2.58 1.57 -12.34
N HIS A 397 -2.57 0.24 -12.11
CA HIS A 397 -3.15 -0.38 -10.91
C HIS A 397 -2.31 -0.34 -9.63
N HIS A 398 -1.09 0.20 -9.63
CA HIS A 398 -0.33 0.30 -8.38
C HIS A 398 -1.07 1.15 -7.36
N HIS A 399 -0.92 0.79 -6.08
CA HIS A 399 -1.83 1.29 -5.04
C HIS A 399 -1.56 2.75 -4.68
N ASP A 400 -0.35 3.24 -4.87
CA ASP A 400 -0.01 4.66 -4.77
C ASP A 400 -0.62 5.51 -5.90
N HIS A 401 -1.10 4.91 -6.98
CA HIS A 401 -1.76 5.59 -8.11
C HIS A 401 -3.27 5.36 -8.18
N SER A 402 -3.77 4.33 -7.50
CA SER A 402 -5.12 3.82 -7.72
C SER A 402 -5.99 3.67 -6.46
N PHE A 403 -5.43 3.72 -5.26
CA PHE A 403 -6.23 3.56 -4.02
C PHE A 403 -7.35 4.61 -3.90
N GLY A 404 -7.11 5.85 -4.34
CA GLY A 404 -8.10 6.92 -4.35
C GLY A 404 -9.26 6.71 -5.33
N VAL A 405 -9.19 5.74 -6.25
CA VAL A 405 -10.27 5.41 -7.20
C VAL A 405 -11.56 5.06 -6.46
N ALA A 406 -11.47 4.46 -5.27
CA ALA A 406 -12.62 4.10 -4.45
C ALA A 406 -13.50 5.31 -4.08
N ASP A 407 -12.89 6.47 -3.81
CA ASP A 407 -13.64 7.69 -3.46
C ASP A 407 -14.40 8.25 -4.67
N TYR A 408 -13.77 8.26 -5.85
CA TYR A 408 -14.43 8.66 -7.09
C TYR A 408 -15.57 7.72 -7.46
N ALA A 409 -15.37 6.41 -7.29
CA ALA A 409 -16.41 5.41 -7.50
C ALA A 409 -17.61 5.63 -6.56
N ALA A 410 -17.36 5.98 -5.29
CA ALA A 410 -18.39 6.21 -4.28
C ALA A 410 -19.29 7.41 -4.61
N ILE A 411 -18.77 8.45 -5.27
CA ILE A 411 -19.58 9.60 -5.74
C ILE A 411 -20.25 9.36 -7.11
N GLY A 412 -20.11 8.16 -7.68
CA GLY A 412 -20.73 7.79 -8.96
C GLY A 412 -19.92 8.15 -10.20
N ALA A 413 -18.65 8.55 -10.07
CA ALA A 413 -17.79 8.77 -11.22
C ALA A 413 -17.54 7.45 -11.97
N LYS A 414 -17.27 7.55 -13.27
CA LYS A 414 -16.88 6.40 -14.09
C LYS A 414 -15.37 6.21 -14.07
N ILE A 415 -14.95 4.97 -13.98
CA ILE A 415 -13.54 4.56 -13.99
C ILE A 415 -13.19 4.22 -15.44
N ILE A 416 -12.22 4.93 -16.01
CA ILE A 416 -11.69 4.67 -17.35
C ILE A 416 -10.40 3.88 -17.20
N VAL A 417 -10.33 2.68 -17.77
CA VAL A 417 -9.17 1.77 -17.69
C VAL A 417 -9.02 0.97 -18.99
N PRO A 418 -7.85 0.42 -19.32
CA PRO A 418 -7.75 -0.49 -20.46
C PRO A 418 -8.52 -1.79 -20.18
N GLU A 419 -8.95 -2.50 -21.23
CA GLU A 419 -9.78 -3.72 -21.13
C GLU A 419 -9.19 -4.80 -20.22
N ASN A 420 -7.86 -4.95 -20.17
CA ASN A 420 -7.18 -5.92 -19.31
C ASN A 420 -7.19 -5.52 -17.83
N GLY A 421 -7.21 -4.23 -17.51
CA GLY A 421 -7.31 -3.74 -16.13
C GLY A 421 -8.74 -3.84 -15.56
N ALA A 422 -9.78 -3.83 -16.41
CA ALA A 422 -11.17 -3.79 -15.96
C ALA A 422 -11.57 -4.83 -14.88
N PRO A 423 -11.17 -6.12 -14.94
CA PRO A 423 -11.49 -7.09 -13.90
C PRO A 423 -10.88 -6.78 -12.53
N TYR A 424 -9.79 -6.01 -12.48
CA TYR A 424 -9.16 -5.54 -11.25
C TYR A 424 -10.04 -4.51 -10.55
N TYR A 425 -10.40 -3.43 -11.26
CA TYR A 425 -11.23 -2.35 -10.75
C TYR A 425 -12.69 -2.76 -10.52
N ALA A 426 -13.18 -3.79 -11.22
CA ALA A 426 -14.53 -4.34 -11.02
C ALA A 426 -14.75 -4.96 -9.63
N ARG A 427 -13.68 -5.13 -8.83
CA ARG A 427 -13.77 -5.60 -7.44
C ARG A 427 -14.20 -4.50 -6.47
N LEU A 428 -14.13 -3.24 -6.88
CA LEU A 428 -14.75 -2.14 -6.16
C LEU A 428 -16.27 -2.34 -6.14
N ASN A 429 -16.94 -1.80 -5.13
CA ASN A 429 -18.40 -1.86 -5.02
C ASN A 429 -19.06 -0.90 -6.02
N LEU A 430 -19.06 -1.28 -7.30
CA LEU A 430 -19.50 -0.45 -8.42
C LEU A 430 -20.98 -0.68 -8.77
N THR A 431 -21.64 0.40 -9.16
CA THR A 431 -22.92 0.37 -9.87
C THR A 431 -22.72 0.00 -11.35
N GLN A 432 -23.77 -0.57 -11.95
CA GLN A 432 -23.71 -1.04 -13.33
C GLN A 432 -23.34 0.10 -14.30
N GLY A 433 -22.29 -0.12 -15.10
CA GLY A 433 -21.85 0.84 -16.12
C GLY A 433 -20.85 1.89 -15.63
N GLN A 434 -20.31 1.76 -14.42
CA GLN A 434 -19.23 2.65 -13.94
C GLN A 434 -17.85 2.37 -14.55
N ILE A 435 -17.61 1.20 -15.15
CA ILE A 435 -16.34 0.95 -15.85
C ILE A 435 -16.50 1.26 -17.33
N LEU A 436 -15.64 2.15 -17.83
CA LEU A 436 -15.43 2.41 -19.25
C LEU A 436 -14.08 1.82 -19.65
N THR A 437 -14.05 1.16 -20.81
CA THR A 437 -12.84 0.51 -21.30
C THR A 437 -12.43 1.00 -22.67
N TYR A 438 -11.13 0.92 -22.93
CA TYR A 438 -10.53 1.04 -24.26
C TYR A 438 -9.63 -0.16 -24.51
N ARG A 439 -9.48 -0.54 -25.78
CA ARG A 439 -8.75 -1.75 -26.18
C ARG A 439 -7.28 -1.62 -25.85
N ARG A 440 -6.65 -2.75 -25.52
CA ARG A 440 -5.20 -2.84 -25.42
C ARG A 440 -4.54 -2.34 -26.71
N GLY A 441 -3.57 -1.46 -26.56
CA GLY A 441 -2.84 -0.75 -27.62
C GLY A 441 -3.62 0.36 -28.33
N ASP A 442 -4.84 0.64 -27.90
CA ASP A 442 -5.67 1.71 -28.44
C ASP A 442 -5.76 2.89 -27.47
N ALA A 443 -6.54 3.91 -27.83
CA ALA A 443 -6.78 5.06 -26.98
C ALA A 443 -8.28 5.36 -26.81
N MET A 444 -8.65 5.89 -25.64
CA MET A 444 -9.92 6.59 -25.46
C MET A 444 -9.72 8.08 -25.70
N VAL A 445 -10.38 8.64 -26.71
CA VAL A 445 -10.32 10.08 -26.99
C VAL A 445 -11.58 10.78 -26.51
N LEU A 446 -11.41 11.73 -25.59
CA LEU A 446 -12.42 12.64 -25.07
C LEU A 446 -12.09 14.05 -25.58
N LYS A 447 -13.06 14.75 -26.18
CA LYS A 447 -12.79 16.06 -26.79
C LYS A 447 -14.01 16.96 -26.82
N ASP A 448 -13.76 18.26 -26.79
CA ASP A 448 -14.75 19.31 -27.08
C ASP A 448 -14.27 20.23 -28.22
N SER A 449 -14.72 21.48 -28.26
CA SER A 449 -14.30 22.42 -29.29
C SER A 449 -12.89 23.01 -29.10
N LYS A 450 -12.30 22.88 -27.91
CA LYS A 450 -11.02 23.50 -27.50
C LYS A 450 -9.98 22.51 -26.98
N THR A 451 -10.38 21.49 -26.24
CA THR A 451 -9.52 20.53 -25.56
C THR A 451 -9.72 19.13 -26.13
N GLN A 452 -8.62 18.40 -26.32
CA GLN A 452 -8.60 16.97 -26.61
C GLN A 452 -7.74 16.26 -25.57
N LEU A 453 -8.27 15.18 -25.01
CA LEU A 453 -7.61 14.24 -24.11
C LEU A 453 -7.62 12.87 -24.79
N ALA A 454 -6.45 12.28 -24.98
CA ALA A 454 -6.28 10.90 -25.41
C ALA A 454 -5.65 10.10 -24.27
N LEU A 455 -6.36 9.07 -23.78
CA LEU A 455 -5.90 8.13 -22.77
C LEU A 455 -5.40 6.88 -23.51
N VAL A 456 -4.10 6.63 -23.50
CA VAL A 456 -3.45 5.67 -24.41
C VAL A 456 -2.90 4.49 -23.61
N ASP A 457 -3.18 3.26 -24.06
CA ASP A 457 -2.62 2.04 -23.48
C ASP A 457 -1.19 1.81 -24.00
N MET A 458 -0.25 1.56 -23.09
CA MET A 458 1.16 1.29 -23.45
C MET A 458 1.41 -0.17 -23.83
N GLN A 459 0.36 -1.01 -23.90
CA GLN A 459 0.41 -2.43 -24.26
C GLN A 459 1.11 -3.32 -23.22
N GLY A 460 1.12 -2.88 -21.96
CA GLY A 460 1.81 -3.52 -20.85
C GLY A 460 3.30 -3.22 -20.86
N THR A 461 3.82 -2.81 -19.70
CA THR A 461 5.19 -2.34 -19.53
C THR A 461 5.91 -3.20 -18.50
N ILE A 462 7.22 -3.00 -18.31
CA ILE A 462 7.95 -3.66 -17.21
C ILE A 462 7.50 -3.17 -15.82
N HIS A 463 6.78 -2.05 -15.77
CA HIS A 463 6.24 -1.49 -14.53
C HIS A 463 4.85 -2.02 -14.21
N ALA A 464 3.91 -1.96 -15.17
CA ALA A 464 2.55 -2.48 -14.98
C ALA A 464 1.89 -2.91 -16.31
N GLU A 465 1.06 -3.95 -16.26
CA GLU A 465 0.43 -4.51 -17.46
C GLU A 465 -0.72 -3.66 -18.03
N ASP A 466 -1.32 -2.79 -17.20
CA ASP A 466 -2.42 -1.90 -17.56
C ASP A 466 -2.00 -0.43 -17.63
N HIS A 467 -0.70 -0.18 -17.73
CA HIS A 467 -0.14 1.16 -17.74
C HIS A 467 -0.51 1.95 -19.00
N GLY A 468 -0.88 3.21 -18.82
CA GLY A 468 -1.11 4.15 -19.90
C GLY A 468 -0.54 5.54 -19.63
N TYR A 469 -0.56 6.38 -20.66
CA TYR A 469 -0.27 7.80 -20.55
C TYR A 469 -1.46 8.62 -21.08
N ALA A 470 -1.57 9.86 -20.63
CA ALA A 470 -2.55 10.82 -21.14
C ALA A 470 -1.85 11.89 -22.00
N PHE A 471 -2.29 12.03 -23.25
CA PHE A 471 -1.89 13.13 -24.12
C PHE A 471 -3.00 14.18 -24.20
N ILE A 472 -2.66 15.43 -23.90
CA ILE A 472 -3.60 16.54 -23.86
C ILE A 472 -3.16 17.62 -24.85
N SER A 473 -4.08 18.09 -25.68
CA SER A 473 -3.79 19.12 -26.68
C SER A 473 -5.00 20.02 -26.94
N SER A 474 -4.79 21.04 -27.76
CA SER A 474 -5.93 21.71 -28.40
C SER A 474 -6.71 20.72 -29.26
N ALA A 475 -8.05 20.84 -29.29
CA ALA A 475 -8.93 20.05 -30.15
C ALA A 475 -8.76 20.40 -31.65
N ARG A 476 -8.13 21.54 -31.96
CA ARG A 476 -7.77 21.96 -33.30
C ARG A 476 -6.30 22.37 -33.31
N PRO A 477 -5.39 21.41 -33.19
CA PRO A 477 -3.98 21.72 -33.06
C PRO A 477 -3.48 22.46 -34.30
N THR A 478 -2.47 23.30 -34.08
CA THR A 478 -1.62 23.90 -35.10
C THR A 478 -0.19 23.44 -34.86
N THR A 479 0.74 23.76 -35.74
CA THR A 479 2.17 23.45 -35.51
C THR A 479 2.74 24.07 -34.24
N ASN A 480 2.08 25.10 -33.68
CA ASN A 480 2.54 25.83 -32.51
C ASN A 480 1.60 25.64 -31.30
N SER A 481 0.66 24.69 -31.36
CA SER A 481 -0.24 24.43 -30.25
C SER A 481 0.50 23.79 -29.08
N SER A 482 0.08 24.13 -27.87
CA SER A 482 0.60 23.50 -26.65
C SER A 482 0.15 22.04 -26.59
N THR A 483 1.03 21.19 -26.07
CA THR A 483 0.73 19.77 -25.83
C THR A 483 1.27 19.37 -24.46
N ALA A 484 0.53 18.50 -23.78
CA ALA A 484 0.86 17.97 -22.48
C ALA A 484 0.91 16.44 -22.53
N LEU A 485 1.81 15.86 -21.74
CA LEU A 485 1.89 14.45 -21.45
C LEU A 485 1.79 14.28 -19.94
N PHE A 486 0.85 13.47 -19.47
CA PHE A 486 0.69 13.14 -18.06
C PHE A 486 0.85 11.63 -17.88
N GLU A 487 1.75 11.22 -17.00
CA GLU A 487 2.25 9.84 -16.92
C GLU A 487 2.91 9.57 -15.55
N ALA A 488 2.98 8.32 -15.11
CA ALA A 488 3.57 7.93 -13.82
C ALA A 488 4.72 6.94 -13.98
N ASP A 489 5.79 7.15 -13.22
CA ASP A 489 6.89 6.20 -12.99
C ASP A 489 7.85 5.88 -14.15
N HIS A 490 7.48 6.00 -15.43
CA HIS A 490 8.44 5.68 -16.49
C HIS A 490 9.56 6.72 -16.63
N ALA A 491 9.33 7.96 -16.18
CA ALA A 491 10.31 9.02 -16.28
C ALA A 491 10.28 9.99 -15.07
N ASN A 492 11.47 10.29 -14.52
CA ASN A 492 11.63 11.28 -13.46
C ASN A 492 12.96 12.03 -13.63
N LEU A 493 12.90 13.35 -13.88
CA LEU A 493 14.10 14.17 -14.10
C LEU A 493 15.02 14.23 -12.88
N ALA A 494 14.48 14.07 -11.66
CA ALA A 494 15.28 14.10 -10.44
C ALA A 494 16.21 12.88 -10.30
N THR A 495 15.89 11.77 -10.97
CA THR A 495 16.63 10.51 -10.88
C THR A 495 17.17 10.03 -12.22
N ILE A 496 17.06 10.81 -13.30
CA ILE A 496 17.34 10.36 -14.67
C ILE A 496 18.78 9.85 -14.89
N ASP A 497 19.76 10.39 -14.16
CA ASP A 497 21.16 9.98 -14.28
C ASP A 497 21.47 8.65 -13.55
N SER A 498 20.58 8.20 -12.66
CA SER A 498 20.80 7.04 -11.80
C SER A 498 19.72 5.96 -11.92
N ALA A 499 18.56 6.29 -12.49
CA ALA A 499 17.46 5.37 -12.70
C ALA A 499 17.75 4.35 -13.82
N ASP A 500 17.04 3.23 -13.78
CA ASP A 500 17.03 2.25 -14.87
C ASP A 500 16.34 2.85 -16.10
N HIS A 501 17.07 2.96 -17.22
CA HIS A 501 16.55 3.53 -18.47
C HIS A 501 15.62 2.58 -19.22
N GLY A 502 15.40 1.35 -18.76
CA GLY A 502 14.44 0.41 -19.35
C GLY A 502 13.02 0.99 -19.43
N MET A 503 12.51 1.53 -18.32
CA MET A 503 11.17 2.15 -18.28
C MET A 503 11.11 3.41 -19.15
N LEU A 504 12.14 4.26 -19.07
CA LEU A 504 12.23 5.46 -19.90
C LEU A 504 12.23 5.13 -21.40
N GLN A 505 12.91 4.06 -21.81
CA GLN A 505 12.94 3.63 -23.20
C GLN A 505 11.57 3.12 -23.66
N GLU A 506 10.83 2.37 -22.84
CA GLU A 506 9.46 1.94 -23.17
C GLU A 506 8.53 3.14 -23.40
N LEU A 507 8.63 4.17 -22.54
CA LEU A 507 7.89 5.41 -22.75
C LEU A 507 8.30 6.09 -24.06
N ILE A 508 9.60 6.29 -24.30
CA ILE A 508 10.08 6.96 -25.52
C ILE A 508 9.63 6.21 -26.78
N ASP A 509 9.73 4.88 -26.81
CA ASP A 509 9.32 4.07 -27.97
C ASP A 509 7.84 4.25 -28.30
N VAL A 510 7.00 4.28 -27.26
CA VAL A 510 5.56 4.55 -27.37
C VAL A 510 5.30 5.97 -27.89
N LEU A 511 5.98 6.99 -27.33
CA LEU A 511 5.82 8.38 -27.77
C LEU A 511 6.28 8.60 -29.22
N VAL A 512 7.35 7.91 -29.65
CA VAL A 512 7.82 7.92 -31.04
C VAL A 512 6.80 7.27 -31.98
N ARG A 513 6.26 6.10 -31.60
CA ARG A 513 5.19 5.40 -32.34
C ARG A 513 3.99 6.31 -32.54
N ASP A 514 3.61 7.01 -31.47
CA ASP A 514 2.42 7.86 -31.44
C ASP A 514 2.69 9.32 -31.91
N ARG A 515 3.92 9.56 -32.38
CA ARG A 515 4.40 10.83 -32.97
C ARG A 515 4.20 12.05 -32.08
N VAL A 516 4.45 11.90 -30.78
CA VAL A 516 4.40 13.00 -29.81
C VAL A 516 5.53 13.99 -30.10
N THR A 517 5.24 15.29 -30.11
CA THR A 517 6.25 16.33 -30.39
C THR A 517 7.25 16.49 -29.24
N LEU A 518 8.47 16.90 -29.57
CA LEU A 518 9.53 17.16 -28.59
C LEU A 518 9.22 18.29 -27.62
N ASP A 519 8.43 19.26 -28.08
CA ASP A 519 7.99 20.42 -27.30
C ASP A 519 6.79 20.08 -26.39
N THR A 520 6.40 18.80 -26.29
CA THR A 520 5.37 18.37 -25.35
C THR A 520 5.87 18.54 -23.92
N TYR A 521 5.08 19.26 -23.12
CA TYR A 521 5.37 19.45 -21.71
C TYR A 521 4.93 18.20 -20.93
N PHE A 522 5.83 17.67 -20.11
CA PHE A 522 5.68 16.46 -19.34
C PHE A 522 5.35 16.78 -17.89
N PHE A 523 4.20 16.30 -17.46
CA PHE A 523 3.70 16.36 -16.09
C PHE A 523 3.75 14.96 -15.47
N PRO A 524 4.88 14.55 -14.85
CA PRO A 524 4.92 13.26 -14.18
C PRO A 524 4.05 13.27 -12.92
N VAL A 525 3.56 12.12 -12.46
CA VAL A 525 2.95 12.03 -11.12
C VAL A 525 3.99 12.29 -10.03
N HIS A 526 5.21 11.77 -10.22
CA HIS A 526 6.31 11.88 -9.28
C HIS A 526 7.43 12.79 -9.78
N GLY A 527 7.89 13.71 -8.93
CA GLY A 527 9.05 14.55 -9.22
C GLY A 527 8.74 15.81 -10.06
N PRO A 528 9.80 16.49 -10.55
CA PRO A 528 9.65 17.76 -11.26
C PRO A 528 9.16 17.54 -12.69
N ASP A 529 8.35 18.49 -13.15
CA ASP A 529 7.89 18.61 -14.53
C ASP A 529 8.97 19.21 -15.45
N GLY A 530 8.77 19.09 -16.77
CA GLY A 530 9.73 19.58 -17.77
C GLY A 530 9.24 19.32 -19.19
N ASN A 531 10.08 19.51 -20.20
CA ASN A 531 9.74 19.13 -21.58
C ASN A 531 10.20 17.71 -21.86
N LEU A 532 9.55 17.03 -22.81
CA LEU A 532 9.99 15.71 -23.28
C LEU A 532 11.46 15.73 -23.72
N ALA A 533 11.91 16.82 -24.34
CA ALA A 533 13.30 17.03 -24.73
C ALA A 533 14.32 16.90 -23.56
N ASP A 534 13.91 17.24 -22.34
CA ASP A 534 14.78 17.19 -21.16
C ASP A 534 15.14 15.74 -20.77
N PHE A 535 14.33 14.77 -21.17
CA PHE A 535 14.57 13.34 -20.93
C PHE A 535 15.45 12.67 -22.00
N LEU A 536 15.57 13.28 -23.17
CA LEU A 536 16.24 12.68 -24.32
C LEU A 536 17.76 12.83 -24.31
N ILE A 537 18.24 13.98 -23.82
CA ILE A 537 19.68 14.23 -23.71
C ILE A 537 20.33 13.21 -22.75
N PRO A 538 19.79 12.97 -21.54
CA PRO A 538 20.41 12.04 -20.61
C PRO A 538 20.25 10.58 -21.04
N SER A 539 19.16 10.22 -21.73
CA SER A 539 18.97 8.86 -22.28
C SER A 539 19.81 8.57 -23.52
N GLY A 540 20.37 9.60 -24.17
CA GLY A 540 21.12 9.44 -25.42
C GLY A 540 20.24 9.05 -26.61
N THR A 541 18.93 9.16 -26.49
CA THR A 541 17.97 8.70 -27.50
C THR A 541 17.76 9.76 -28.58
N LYS A 542 17.90 9.36 -29.83
CA LYS A 542 17.53 10.20 -30.97
C LYS A 542 16.03 10.14 -31.16
N TYR A 543 15.41 11.31 -31.25
CA TYR A 543 13.97 11.43 -31.37
C TYR A 543 13.58 12.15 -32.67
N PRO A 544 12.59 11.65 -33.43
CA PRO A 544 12.19 12.29 -34.69
C PRO A 544 11.55 13.67 -34.48
N VAL A 545 11.67 14.55 -35.47
CA VAL A 545 11.00 15.86 -35.41
C VAL A 545 9.54 15.68 -35.81
N TYR A 546 8.66 15.86 -34.84
CA TYR A 546 7.21 15.93 -35.03
C TYR A 546 6.70 17.32 -34.63
N SER A 547 5.53 17.67 -35.11
CA SER A 547 4.75 18.82 -34.67
C SER A 547 3.49 18.34 -33.95
N PRO A 548 2.77 19.20 -33.22
CA PRO A 548 1.47 18.83 -32.64
C PRO A 548 0.44 18.30 -33.65
N LEU A 549 0.60 18.58 -34.94
CA LEU A 549 -0.26 18.05 -36.01
C LEU A 549 0.04 16.59 -36.38
N ASP A 550 1.23 16.10 -36.03
CA ASP A 550 1.68 14.75 -36.40
C ASP A 550 1.22 13.69 -35.41
N TYR A 551 0.78 14.09 -34.21
CA TYR A 551 0.28 13.18 -33.18
C TYR A 551 -0.82 12.29 -33.73
N ARG A 552 -0.65 11.00 -33.51
CA ARG A 552 -1.59 9.96 -33.93
C ARG A 552 -1.36 8.75 -33.04
N TYR A 553 -2.40 8.15 -32.54
CA TYR A 553 -2.29 6.89 -31.81
C TYR A 553 -2.52 5.73 -32.78
N ASN A 554 -1.73 4.67 -32.63
CA ASN A 554 -1.99 3.35 -33.22
C ASN A 554 -1.88 3.23 -34.77
N GLU A 555 -0.86 3.84 -35.40
CA GLU A 555 -0.45 3.36 -36.74
C GLU A 555 0.48 2.15 -36.62
N PRO A 556 0.31 1.09 -37.43
CA PRO A 556 1.26 -0.01 -37.48
C PRO A 556 2.65 0.53 -37.81
N SER A 557 3.64 0.25 -36.96
CA SER A 557 5.05 0.44 -37.29
C SER A 557 5.39 -0.39 -38.54
N TYR A 558 5.89 0.28 -39.58
CA TYR A 558 6.35 -0.36 -40.81
C TYR A 558 7.69 -1.08 -40.63
#